data_AF-A0A127P6N7-F1
#
_entry.id   AF-A0A127P6N7-F1
#
_cell.length_a   1.000
_cell.length_b   1.000
_cell.length_c   1.000
_cell.angle_alpha   90.00
_cell.angle_beta   90.00
_cell.angle_gamma   90.00
#
_symmetry.space_group_name_H-M   'P 1'
#
loop_
_entity.id
_entity.type
_entity.pdbx_description
1 polymer ?
#
loop_
_entity_poly.entity_id
_entity_poly.type
_entity_poly.pdbx_seq_one_letter_code
_entity_poly.pdbx_strand_id
1 'polypeptide(L)'
;MAMTMAALPATAAASAAEQGAEGRNPGPAERGLDLPALRQSLSSRPDGEEKLAHILAFARFRDRIEMLAVLPSGDRVRQALQLLEELPEHVYRGELPPVQAIPLSSALLEYAESNPVARSLKEKQSEQRWKQYAQETVGPSPALDPRHKMYERESLRIYQEVMSTVNDPQQQQAMLMSRLQALRVQLYDKSKED
;
A
#
# COMPACT_ATOMS: atom_id res chain seq x y z
N MET A 1 9.17 -14.23 41.46
CA MET A 1 8.79 -14.81 40.16
C MET A 1 9.12 -13.79 39.08
N ALA A 2 10.23 -13.98 38.36
CA ALA A 2 10.64 -13.12 37.26
C ALA A 2 10.30 -13.81 35.94
N MET A 3 9.52 -13.15 35.10
CA MET A 3 9.22 -13.57 33.73
C MET A 3 10.37 -13.16 32.81
N THR A 4 11.02 -14.14 32.22
CA THR A 4 12.04 -13.98 31.18
C THR A 4 11.36 -13.51 29.89
N MET A 5 11.72 -12.33 29.40
CA MET A 5 11.40 -11.89 28.04
C MET A 5 12.19 -12.74 27.04
N ALA A 6 11.47 -13.51 26.22
CA ALA A 6 12.05 -14.18 25.07
C ALA A 6 12.32 -13.13 23.98
N ALA A 7 13.60 -12.88 23.71
CA ALA A 7 14.04 -12.13 22.54
C ALA A 7 13.65 -12.89 21.26
N LEU A 8 12.95 -12.21 20.35
CA LEU A 8 12.66 -12.70 19.00
C LEU A 8 13.97 -12.77 18.19
N PRO A 9 14.19 -13.81 17.38
CA PRO A 9 15.43 -13.95 16.60
C PRO A 9 15.38 -13.06 15.35
N ALA A 10 16.02 -11.89 15.43
CA ALA A 10 16.26 -11.00 14.28
C ALA A 10 17.21 -11.61 13.22
N THR A 11 17.87 -12.73 13.53
CA THR A 11 18.93 -13.34 12.72
C THR A 11 18.42 -14.21 11.57
N ALA A 12 17.15 -14.65 11.59
CA ALA A 12 16.61 -15.54 10.55
C ALA A 12 16.19 -14.80 9.27
N ALA A 13 15.71 -13.56 9.40
CA ALA A 13 15.27 -12.74 8.25
C ALA A 13 16.46 -12.22 7.41
N ALA A 14 17.58 -11.88 8.06
CA ALA A 14 18.80 -11.45 7.37
C ALA A 14 19.41 -12.58 6.52
N SER A 15 19.38 -13.83 7.02
CA SER A 15 19.96 -14.98 6.31
C SER A 15 19.14 -15.42 5.09
N ALA A 16 17.81 -15.20 5.09
CA ALA A 16 16.97 -15.43 3.93
C ALA A 16 17.14 -14.35 2.83
N ALA A 17 17.45 -13.11 3.22
CA ALA A 17 17.71 -12.00 2.30
C ALA A 17 19.09 -12.10 1.62
N GLU A 18 20.09 -12.69 2.28
CA GLU A 18 21.44 -12.91 1.73
C GLU A 18 21.52 -14.13 0.80
N GLN A 19 20.80 -15.22 1.07
CA GLN A 19 20.90 -16.47 0.29
C GLN A 19 20.33 -16.38 -1.15
N GLY A 20 19.64 -15.29 -1.51
CA GLY A 20 19.17 -15.03 -2.88
C GLY A 20 19.97 -13.98 -3.66
N ALA A 21 21.01 -13.37 -3.06
CA ALA A 21 21.63 -12.16 -3.57
C ALA A 21 22.94 -12.36 -4.36
N GLU A 22 23.63 -13.50 -4.21
CA GLU A 22 24.86 -13.76 -4.95
C GLU A 22 24.56 -14.39 -6.33
N GLY A 23 24.48 -13.53 -7.36
CA GLY A 23 24.44 -13.96 -8.77
C GLY A 23 23.20 -13.57 -9.58
N ARG A 24 22.23 -12.84 -9.00
CA ARG A 24 21.05 -12.37 -9.72
C ARG A 24 21.26 -10.96 -10.29
N ASN A 25 20.89 -10.77 -11.56
CA ASN A 25 20.90 -9.45 -12.19
C ASN A 25 19.74 -8.59 -11.60
N PRO A 26 19.99 -7.38 -11.07
CA PRO A 26 18.97 -6.54 -10.44
C PRO A 26 17.87 -6.15 -11.43
N GLY A 27 16.62 -6.18 -10.97
CA GLY A 27 15.47 -5.78 -11.77
C GLY A 27 15.37 -4.26 -11.96
N PRO A 28 14.39 -3.78 -12.75
CA PRO A 28 14.24 -2.35 -13.03
C PRO A 28 14.11 -1.46 -11.79
N ALA A 29 13.38 -1.89 -10.76
CA ALA A 29 13.18 -1.12 -9.54
C ALA A 29 14.47 -1.04 -8.72
N GLU A 30 15.20 -2.15 -8.57
CA GLU A 30 16.50 -2.16 -7.88
C GLU A 30 17.54 -1.34 -8.65
N ARG A 31 17.58 -1.43 -9.98
CA ARG A 31 18.48 -0.62 -10.82
C ARG A 31 18.16 0.87 -10.81
N GLY A 32 16.91 1.23 -10.51
CA GLY A 32 16.50 2.63 -10.37
C GLY A 32 16.99 3.30 -9.09
N LEU A 33 17.58 2.56 -8.14
CA LEU A 33 18.08 3.09 -6.89
C LEU A 33 19.49 3.67 -7.04
N ASP A 34 19.68 4.91 -6.60
CA ASP A 34 21.01 5.49 -6.40
C ASP A 34 21.57 5.04 -5.03
N LEU A 35 22.13 3.82 -5.00
CA LEU A 35 22.68 3.24 -3.76
C LEU A 35 23.81 4.08 -3.15
N PRO A 36 24.74 4.67 -3.92
CA PRO A 36 25.72 5.62 -3.38
C PRO A 36 25.06 6.81 -2.66
N ALA A 37 24.09 7.48 -3.28
CA ALA A 37 23.41 8.62 -2.68
C ALA A 37 22.58 8.22 -1.45
N LEU A 38 21.88 7.08 -1.50
CA LEU A 38 21.12 6.55 -0.38
C LEU A 38 22.03 6.25 0.82
N ARG A 39 23.15 5.55 0.59
CA ARG A 39 24.14 5.25 1.65
C ARG A 39 24.70 6.53 2.26
N GLN A 40 25.04 7.52 1.43
CA GLN A 40 25.51 8.81 1.92
C GLN A 40 24.44 9.51 2.78
N SER A 41 23.18 9.53 2.33
CA SER A 41 22.08 10.18 3.05
C SER A 41 21.74 9.51 4.38
N LEU A 42 21.98 8.20 4.49
CA LEU A 42 21.68 7.39 5.67
C LEU A 42 22.88 7.25 6.62
N SER A 43 24.09 7.66 6.21
CA SER A 43 25.34 7.48 6.97
C SER A 43 25.35 8.14 8.35
N SER A 44 24.60 9.23 8.53
CA SER A 44 24.48 9.93 9.82
C SER A 44 23.43 9.32 10.76
N ARG A 45 22.71 8.28 10.33
CA ARG A 45 21.65 7.66 11.11
C ARG A 45 22.15 6.37 11.78
N PRO A 46 21.77 6.11 13.04
CA PRO A 46 22.12 4.85 13.72
C PRO A 46 21.44 3.63 13.08
N ASP A 47 20.31 3.83 12.39
CA ASP A 47 19.53 2.81 11.67
C ASP A 47 19.76 2.84 10.15
N GLY A 48 20.85 3.47 9.68
CA GLY A 48 21.09 3.75 8.26
C GLY A 48 21.24 2.50 7.39
N GLU A 49 22.04 1.53 7.82
CA GLU A 49 22.25 0.27 7.09
C GLU A 49 20.98 -0.60 7.07
N GLU A 50 20.25 -0.65 8.18
CA GLU A 50 18.97 -1.36 8.24
C GLU A 50 17.95 -0.75 7.26
N LYS A 51 17.84 0.58 7.22
CA LYS A 51 16.96 1.27 6.25
C LYS A 51 17.37 1.03 4.81
N LEU A 52 18.67 1.01 4.52
CA LEU A 52 19.17 0.73 3.19
C LEU A 52 18.78 -0.71 2.76
N ALA A 53 18.92 -1.68 3.67
CA ALA A 53 18.49 -3.05 3.44
C ALA A 53 16.98 -3.14 3.17
N HIS A 54 16.15 -2.41 3.92
CA HIS A 54 14.70 -2.37 3.71
C HIS A 54 14.32 -1.78 2.34
N ILE A 55 14.95 -0.67 1.94
CA ILE A 55 14.73 -0.04 0.62
C ILE A 55 15.07 -1.02 -0.52
N LEU A 56 16.21 -1.72 -0.40
CA LEU A 56 16.63 -2.74 -1.36
C LEU A 56 15.65 -3.92 -1.39
N ALA A 57 15.22 -4.41 -0.24
CA ALA A 57 14.28 -5.51 -0.13
C ALA A 57 12.94 -5.16 -0.81
N PHE A 58 12.43 -3.94 -0.59
CA PHE A 58 11.20 -3.49 -1.22
C PHE A 58 11.34 -3.33 -2.74
N ALA A 59 12.47 -2.82 -3.22
CA ALA A 59 12.73 -2.75 -4.67
C ALA A 59 12.73 -4.15 -5.31
N ARG A 60 13.37 -5.12 -4.66
CA ARG A 60 13.37 -6.54 -5.10
C ARG A 60 12.00 -7.19 -5.03
N PHE A 61 11.20 -6.86 -4.01
CA PHE A 61 9.81 -7.29 -3.91
C PHE A 61 9.00 -6.80 -5.12
N ARG A 62 9.11 -5.51 -5.46
CA ARG A 62 8.46 -4.93 -6.64
C ARG A 62 8.92 -5.59 -7.95
N ASP A 63 10.22 -5.79 -8.12
CA ASP A 63 10.75 -6.48 -9.30
C ASP A 63 10.22 -7.90 -9.44
N ARG A 64 10.03 -8.62 -8.33
CA ARG A 64 9.42 -9.97 -8.35
C ARG A 64 7.94 -9.93 -8.74
N ILE A 65 7.17 -8.93 -8.28
CA ILE A 65 5.77 -8.75 -8.69
C ILE A 65 5.67 -8.56 -10.20
N GLU A 66 6.47 -7.66 -10.77
CA GLU A 66 6.46 -7.37 -12.22
C GLU A 66 6.84 -8.60 -13.06
N MET A 67 7.71 -9.47 -12.53
CA MET A 67 8.17 -10.67 -13.22
C MET A 67 7.20 -11.87 -13.12
N LEU A 68 6.19 -11.84 -12.25
CA LEU A 68 5.28 -12.97 -12.05
C LEU A 68 4.63 -13.46 -13.35
N ALA A 69 4.15 -12.53 -14.19
CA ALA A 69 3.38 -12.87 -15.39
C ALA A 69 4.20 -13.63 -16.45
N VAL A 70 5.53 -13.51 -16.42
CA VAL A 70 6.43 -14.14 -17.40
C VAL A 70 7.06 -15.43 -16.89
N LEU A 71 6.87 -15.79 -15.62
CA LEU A 71 7.39 -17.04 -15.07
C LEU A 71 6.61 -18.28 -15.55
N PRO A 72 7.27 -19.45 -15.67
CA PRO A 72 6.60 -20.73 -15.82
C PRO A 72 5.59 -20.97 -14.69
N SER A 73 4.52 -21.71 -14.96
CA SER A 73 3.38 -21.87 -14.02
C SER A 73 3.80 -22.35 -12.63
N GLY A 74 4.68 -23.35 -12.52
CA GLY A 74 5.15 -23.86 -11.23
C GLY A 74 5.96 -22.84 -10.42
N ASP A 75 6.85 -22.10 -11.08
CA ASP A 75 7.66 -21.06 -10.44
C ASP A 75 6.83 -19.83 -10.09
N ARG A 76 5.84 -19.52 -10.92
CA ARG A 76 4.87 -18.44 -10.68
C ARG A 76 4.04 -18.68 -9.43
N VAL A 77 3.51 -19.89 -9.24
CA VAL A 77 2.76 -20.26 -8.02
C VAL A 77 3.66 -20.09 -6.78
N ARG A 78 4.89 -20.61 -6.83
CA ARG A 78 5.84 -20.53 -5.72
C ARG A 78 6.19 -19.08 -5.38
N GLN A 79 6.49 -18.27 -6.38
CA GLN A 79 6.82 -16.86 -6.17
C GLN A 79 5.62 -16.06 -5.66
N ALA A 80 4.40 -16.34 -6.14
CA ALA A 80 3.20 -15.69 -5.65
C ALA A 80 2.94 -16.01 -4.16
N LEU A 81 3.19 -17.25 -3.73
CA LEU A 81 3.12 -17.64 -2.31
C LEU A 81 4.15 -16.89 -1.45
N GLN A 82 5.41 -16.81 -1.91
CA GLN A 82 6.46 -16.05 -1.22
C GLN A 82 6.10 -14.57 -1.09
N LEU A 83 5.60 -13.96 -2.18
CA LEU A 83 5.17 -12.56 -2.16
C LEU A 83 3.98 -12.33 -1.22
N LEU A 84 3.06 -13.29 -1.10
CA LEU A 84 1.96 -13.22 -0.12
C LEU A 84 2.45 -13.29 1.33
N GLU A 85 3.51 -14.06 1.59
CA GLU A 85 4.13 -14.16 2.92
C GLU A 85 4.91 -12.90 3.31
N GLU A 86 5.57 -12.25 2.36
CA GLU A 86 6.37 -11.04 2.58
C GLU A 86 5.52 -9.75 2.62
N LEU A 87 4.37 -9.73 1.93
CA LEU A 87 3.49 -8.57 1.82
C LEU A 87 3.17 -7.88 3.16
N PRO A 88 2.84 -8.59 4.26
CA PRO A 88 2.58 -7.95 5.55
C PRO A 88 3.73 -7.11 6.07
N GLU A 89 4.97 -7.57 5.88
CA GLU A 89 6.15 -6.86 6.37
C GLU A 89 6.32 -5.49 5.69
N HIS A 90 6.14 -5.44 4.37
CA HIS A 90 6.16 -4.20 3.59
C HIS A 90 5.01 -3.24 3.95
N VAL A 91 3.84 -3.79 4.29
CA VAL A 91 2.70 -2.98 4.76
C VAL A 91 2.96 -2.42 6.17
N TYR A 92 3.50 -3.22 7.08
CA TYR A 92 3.79 -2.82 8.46
C TYR A 92 4.92 -1.79 8.56
N ARG A 93 5.88 -1.83 7.64
CA ARG A 93 6.93 -0.81 7.50
C ARG A 93 6.47 0.49 6.83
N GLY A 94 5.25 0.52 6.30
CA GLY A 94 4.71 1.68 5.60
C GLY A 94 5.29 1.87 4.18
N GLU A 95 5.95 0.85 3.63
CA GLU A 95 6.47 0.86 2.26
C GLU A 95 5.35 0.65 1.24
N LEU A 96 4.30 -0.08 1.64
CA LEU A 96 3.08 -0.26 0.88
C LEU A 96 1.85 0.15 1.70
N PRO A 97 1.00 1.07 1.22
CA PRO A 97 -0.25 1.40 1.91
C PRO A 97 -1.18 0.18 2.03
N PRO A 98 -1.89 -0.01 3.17
CA PRO A 98 -2.80 -1.15 3.36
C PRO A 98 -3.89 -1.25 2.28
N VAL A 99 -4.36 -0.11 1.78
CA VAL A 99 -5.35 -0.04 0.69
C VAL A 99 -4.81 -0.64 -0.61
N GLN A 100 -3.51 -0.50 -0.88
CA GLN A 100 -2.86 -1.09 -2.06
C GLN A 100 -2.56 -2.59 -1.86
N ALA A 101 -2.45 -3.05 -0.62
CA ALA A 101 -2.23 -4.47 -0.30
C ALA A 101 -3.44 -5.36 -0.65
N ILE A 102 -4.66 -4.81 -0.67
CA ILE A 102 -5.89 -5.55 -1.02
C ILE A 102 -5.86 -6.05 -2.48
N PRO A 103 -5.80 -5.18 -3.51
CA PRO A 103 -5.77 -5.63 -4.89
C PRO A 103 -4.52 -6.46 -5.20
N LEU A 104 -3.38 -6.15 -4.56
CA LEU A 104 -2.17 -6.97 -4.70
C LEU A 104 -2.35 -8.39 -4.14
N SER A 105 -2.96 -8.54 -2.97
CA SER A 105 -3.25 -9.87 -2.39
C SER A 105 -4.15 -10.70 -3.32
N SER A 106 -5.19 -10.09 -3.89
CA SER A 106 -6.09 -10.78 -4.83
C SER A 106 -5.34 -11.21 -6.09
N ALA A 107 -4.55 -10.31 -6.70
CA ALA A 107 -3.74 -10.64 -7.87
C ALA A 107 -2.73 -11.78 -7.61
N LEU A 108 -2.10 -11.80 -6.44
CA LEU A 108 -1.19 -12.89 -6.06
C LEU A 108 -1.96 -14.21 -5.84
N LEU A 109 -3.15 -14.16 -5.25
CA LEU A 109 -3.99 -15.32 -5.02
C LEU A 109 -4.54 -15.93 -6.32
N GLU A 110 -4.70 -15.15 -7.40
CA GLU A 110 -5.03 -15.69 -8.72
C GLU A 110 -3.98 -16.68 -9.23
N TYR A 111 -2.71 -16.45 -8.92
CA TYR A 111 -1.62 -17.35 -9.27
C TYR A 111 -1.41 -18.46 -8.24
N ALA A 112 -1.60 -18.16 -6.95
CA ALA A 112 -1.25 -19.06 -5.86
C ALA A 112 -2.33 -20.11 -5.51
N GLU A 113 -3.61 -19.83 -5.80
CA GLU A 113 -4.74 -20.69 -5.42
C GLU A 113 -5.60 -21.06 -6.63
N SER A 114 -5.51 -22.31 -7.07
CA SER A 114 -6.26 -22.82 -8.22
C SER A 114 -7.71 -23.15 -7.88
N ASN A 115 -8.03 -23.41 -6.61
CA ASN A 115 -9.41 -23.67 -6.20
C ASN A 115 -10.17 -22.34 -6.01
N PRO A 116 -11.21 -22.06 -6.81
CA PRO A 116 -11.91 -20.78 -6.76
C PRO A 116 -12.62 -20.50 -5.43
N VAL A 117 -13.09 -21.56 -4.74
CA VAL A 117 -13.75 -21.43 -3.43
C VAL A 117 -12.72 -21.07 -2.35
N ALA A 118 -11.58 -21.76 -2.35
CA ALA A 118 -10.49 -21.48 -1.43
C ALA A 118 -9.89 -20.09 -1.69
N ARG A 119 -9.76 -19.70 -2.96
CA ARG A 119 -9.29 -18.37 -3.37
C ARG A 119 -10.20 -17.28 -2.84
N SER A 120 -11.50 -17.38 -3.10
CA SER A 120 -12.47 -16.38 -2.62
C SER A 120 -12.48 -16.23 -1.10
N LEU A 121 -12.27 -17.32 -0.36
CA LEU A 121 -12.14 -17.27 1.10
C LEU A 121 -10.86 -16.50 1.52
N LYS A 122 -9.71 -16.82 0.92
CA LYS A 122 -8.43 -16.16 1.20
C LYS A 122 -8.44 -14.68 0.80
N GLU A 123 -9.11 -14.33 -0.28
CA GLU A 123 -9.30 -12.92 -0.72
C GLU A 123 -10.09 -12.13 0.33
N LYS A 124 -11.23 -12.67 0.79
CA LYS A 124 -12.02 -12.03 1.85
C LYS A 124 -11.25 -11.88 3.15
N GLN A 125 -10.49 -12.89 3.55
CA GLN A 125 -9.63 -12.83 4.75
C GLN A 125 -8.55 -11.75 4.61
N SER A 126 -7.91 -11.66 3.45
CA SER A 126 -6.88 -10.64 3.17
C SER A 126 -7.49 -9.24 3.15
N GLU A 127 -8.64 -9.06 2.50
CA GLU A 127 -9.39 -7.81 2.49
C GLU A 127 -9.77 -7.35 3.90
N GLN A 128 -10.29 -8.25 4.73
CA GLN A 128 -10.63 -7.96 6.13
C GLN A 128 -9.39 -7.54 6.92
N ARG A 129 -8.28 -8.30 6.81
CA ARG A 129 -7.02 -7.98 7.48
C ARG A 129 -6.54 -6.57 7.14
N TRP A 130 -6.48 -6.23 5.86
CA TRP A 130 -5.96 -4.93 5.43
C TRP A 130 -6.89 -3.78 5.77
N LYS A 131 -8.21 -3.99 5.71
CA LYS A 131 -9.18 -2.99 6.17
C LYS A 131 -9.07 -2.74 7.67
N GLN A 132 -8.93 -3.79 8.47
CA GLN A 132 -8.74 -3.67 9.91
C GLN A 132 -7.43 -2.92 10.22
N TYR A 133 -6.32 -3.33 9.61
CA TYR A 133 -5.03 -2.67 9.81
C TYR A 133 -5.04 -1.21 9.35
N ALA A 134 -5.72 -0.90 8.25
CA ALA A 134 -5.93 0.49 7.81
C ALA A 134 -6.70 1.31 8.85
N GLN A 135 -7.75 0.75 9.45
CA GLN A 135 -8.51 1.42 10.51
C GLN A 135 -7.64 1.70 11.73
N GLU A 136 -6.77 0.76 12.12
CA GLU A 136 -5.89 0.88 13.28
C GLU A 136 -4.76 1.89 13.07
N THR A 137 -4.22 2.00 11.84
CA THR A 137 -3.00 2.79 11.57
C THR A 137 -3.23 4.11 10.84
N VAL A 138 -4.25 4.19 10.00
CA VAL A 138 -4.61 5.40 9.23
C VAL A 138 -5.83 6.10 9.84
N GLY A 139 -6.62 5.38 10.64
CA GLY A 139 -7.87 5.85 11.22
C GLY A 139 -9.10 5.36 10.44
N PRO A 140 -10.32 5.67 10.94
CA PRO A 140 -11.55 5.21 10.30
C PRO A 140 -11.63 5.72 8.86
N SER A 141 -12.03 4.84 7.94
CA SER A 141 -12.20 5.21 6.53
C SER A 141 -13.17 6.39 6.43
N PRO A 142 -12.85 7.44 5.65
CA PRO A 142 -13.78 8.54 5.39
C PRO A 142 -15.13 8.02 4.87
N ALA A 143 -15.15 6.94 4.09
CA ALA A 143 -16.38 6.33 3.57
C ALA A 143 -17.35 5.80 4.65
N LEU A 144 -16.86 5.59 5.88
CA LEU A 144 -17.69 5.25 7.03
C LEU A 144 -18.27 6.48 7.72
N ASP A 145 -17.71 7.67 7.49
CA ASP A 145 -18.28 8.94 7.95
C ASP A 145 -19.55 9.24 7.13
N PRO A 146 -20.73 9.35 7.76
CA PRO A 146 -21.95 9.77 7.06
C PRO A 146 -21.77 11.07 6.27
N ARG A 147 -20.91 11.98 6.75
CA ARG A 147 -20.56 13.23 6.07
C ARG A 147 -19.87 12.99 4.73
N HIS A 148 -19.08 11.92 4.60
CA HIS A 148 -18.39 11.61 3.35
C HIS A 148 -19.36 11.12 2.27
N LYS A 149 -20.34 10.28 2.64
CA LYS A 149 -21.41 9.89 1.71
C LYS A 149 -22.24 11.10 1.25
N MET A 150 -22.43 12.09 2.12
CA MET A 150 -23.06 13.34 1.72
C MET A 150 -22.16 14.18 0.82
N TYR A 151 -20.87 14.28 1.14
CA TYR A 151 -19.89 14.99 0.32
C TYR A 151 -19.80 14.41 -1.09
N GLU A 152 -19.74 13.09 -1.26
CA GLU A 152 -19.73 12.44 -2.58
C GLU A 152 -20.99 12.77 -3.39
N ARG A 153 -22.17 12.66 -2.77
CA ARG A 153 -23.44 12.96 -3.43
C ARG A 153 -23.54 14.42 -3.87
N GLU A 154 -23.23 15.35 -2.97
CA GLU A 154 -23.33 16.79 -3.23
C GLU A 154 -22.22 17.29 -4.16
N SER A 155 -21.01 16.72 -4.08
CA SER A 155 -19.92 17.05 -5.02
C SER A 155 -20.25 16.66 -6.46
N LEU A 156 -20.89 15.49 -6.67
CA LEU A 156 -21.36 15.07 -7.99
C LEU A 156 -22.45 16.02 -8.51
N ARG A 157 -23.37 16.46 -7.64
CA ARG A 157 -24.41 17.43 -7.99
C ARG A 157 -23.79 18.78 -8.40
N ILE A 158 -22.87 19.30 -7.60
CA ILE A 158 -22.11 20.53 -7.92
C ILE A 158 -21.41 20.40 -9.26
N TYR A 159 -20.81 19.24 -9.53
CA TYR A 159 -20.14 18.99 -10.80
C TYR A 159 -21.10 19.05 -11.99
N GLN A 160 -22.23 18.34 -11.91
CA GLN A 160 -23.25 18.35 -12.96
C GLN A 160 -23.84 19.75 -13.18
N GLU A 161 -24.07 20.50 -12.10
CA GLU A 161 -24.62 21.86 -12.18
C GLU A 161 -23.62 22.82 -12.85
N VAL A 162 -22.34 22.82 -12.44
CA VAL A 162 -21.33 23.71 -13.03
C VAL A 162 -21.09 23.37 -14.50
N MET A 163 -21.02 22.08 -14.85
CA MET A 163 -20.85 21.64 -16.25
C MET A 163 -22.04 22.00 -17.15
N SER A 164 -23.25 22.08 -16.61
CA SER A 164 -24.47 22.39 -17.39
C SER A 164 -24.79 23.89 -17.45
N THR A 165 -24.22 24.70 -16.56
CA THR A 165 -24.55 26.14 -16.44
C THR A 165 -23.41 27.06 -16.86
N VAL A 166 -22.16 26.61 -16.79
CA VAL A 166 -20.98 27.42 -17.10
C VAL A 166 -20.33 26.87 -18.36
N ASN A 167 -20.18 27.69 -19.40
CA ASN A 167 -19.61 27.26 -20.69
C ASN A 167 -18.09 27.48 -20.80
N ASP A 168 -17.52 28.38 -19.98
CA ASP A 168 -16.09 28.69 -19.99
C ASP A 168 -15.34 27.70 -19.06
N PRO A 169 -14.38 26.91 -19.59
CA PRO A 169 -13.61 25.94 -18.81
C PRO A 169 -12.85 26.54 -17.62
N GLN A 170 -12.33 27.77 -17.74
CA GLN A 170 -11.62 28.40 -16.63
C GLN A 170 -12.59 28.78 -15.51
N GLN A 171 -13.77 29.29 -15.86
CA GLN A 171 -14.82 29.61 -14.89
C GLN A 171 -15.43 28.35 -14.27
N GLN A 172 -15.58 27.27 -15.05
CA GLN A 172 -16.01 25.96 -14.53
C GLN A 172 -15.05 25.49 -13.44
N GLN A 173 -13.74 25.52 -13.69
CA GLN A 173 -12.74 25.08 -12.72
C GLN A 173 -12.75 25.95 -11.46
N ALA A 174 -12.84 27.27 -11.61
CA ALA A 174 -12.92 28.20 -10.49
C ALA A 174 -14.19 27.97 -9.63
N MET A 175 -15.35 27.83 -10.26
CA MET A 175 -16.62 27.58 -9.57
C MET A 175 -16.65 26.21 -8.90
N LEU A 176 -16.13 25.16 -9.56
CA LEU A 176 -15.97 23.83 -8.96
C LEU A 176 -15.12 23.89 -7.70
N MET A 177 -13.93 24.49 -7.79
CA MET A 177 -13.01 24.59 -6.66
C MET A 177 -13.63 25.36 -5.49
N SER A 178 -14.26 26.50 -5.77
CA SER A 178 -14.91 27.31 -4.75
C SER A 178 -16.06 26.58 -4.07
N ARG A 179 -16.94 25.91 -4.84
CA ARG A 179 -18.12 25.24 -4.30
C ARG A 179 -17.77 23.96 -3.55
N LEU A 180 -16.82 23.17 -4.05
CA LEU A 180 -16.33 21.98 -3.36
C LEU A 180 -15.59 22.32 -2.06
N GLN A 181 -14.84 23.42 -2.04
CA GLN A 181 -14.21 23.90 -0.81
C GLN A 181 -15.24 24.37 0.22
N ALA A 182 -16.27 25.11 -0.20
CA ALA A 182 -17.36 25.51 0.69
C ALA A 182 -18.13 24.31 1.26
N LEU A 183 -18.40 23.29 0.43
CA LEU A 183 -19.01 22.03 0.86
C LEU A 183 -18.15 21.31 1.90
N ARG A 184 -16.82 21.28 1.71
CA ARG A 184 -15.89 20.68 2.66
C ARG A 184 -15.92 21.38 4.02
N VAL A 185 -15.84 22.71 4.04
CA VAL A 185 -15.92 23.52 5.27
C VAL A 185 -17.26 23.29 5.98
N GLN A 186 -18.35 23.28 5.23
CA GLN A 186 -19.70 23.06 5.79
C GLN A 186 -19.83 21.70 6.47
N LEU A 187 -19.27 20.64 5.87
CA LEU A 187 -19.42 19.27 6.38
C LEU A 187 -18.42 18.91 7.48
N TYR A 188 -17.22 19.50 7.47
CA TYR A 188 -16.12 19.04 8.33
C TYR A 188 -15.59 20.08 9.33
N ASP A 189 -15.73 21.38 9.10
CA ASP A 189 -15.23 22.41 10.03
C ASP A 189 -16.29 22.93 11.01
N LYS A 190 -17.58 22.89 10.66
CA LYS A 190 -18.68 23.34 11.56
C LYS A 190 -18.94 22.43 12.76
N SER A 191 -18.24 21.31 12.90
CA SER A 191 -18.44 20.33 13.99
C SER A 191 -17.48 20.53 15.18
N LYS A 192 -16.72 21.63 15.23
CA LYS A 192 -15.81 21.97 16.35
C LYS A 192 -16.41 22.95 17.37
N GLU A 193 -17.70 23.30 17.24
CA GLU A 193 -18.38 24.28 18.11
C GLU A 193 -19.47 23.69 19.04
N ASP A 194 -19.56 22.37 19.21
CA ASP A 194 -20.40 21.72 20.23
C ASP A 194 -19.57 20.95 21.27
#